data_AF-A0A356F7Z4-F1
#
_entry.id   AF-A0A356F7Z4-F1
#
_cell.length_a   1.000
_cell.length_b   1.000
_cell.length_c   1.000
_cell.angle_alpha   90.00
_cell.angle_beta   90.00
_cell.angle_gamma   90.00
#
_symmetry.space_group_name_H-M   'P 1'
#
loop_
_entity.id
_entity.type
_entity.pdbx_description
1 polymer ?
#
loop_
_entity_poly.entity_id
_entity_poly.type
_entity_poly.pdbx_seq_one_letter_code
_entity_poly.pdbx_strand_id
1 'polypeptide(L)'
;MGKAAFLAILLGFPGALSLPLASCRVLQAQEELELRPLRGPAGAKKGPNQRAAGEIADKVTPEVSQLIRKVLAGRDTEQKAAEAKLRKRGLRVVPELRTWIRQVAGNAEKIEIVLRKILKDVAGDQGEIDLVSRESSAGQFFEQKLEEAQGHFEYGRHQLARKMAEAIVLLDPASPLRFLCRRLIRKAMERKLKKELVTRIDADALVYEVGEAPQILFRVLNKSGKVARFEVLQGVVGELFIVFDKCLFDGSHITYSERLPLRIKSRQQTVVLKPEAGWECEIDYKLPKDLPLRKIACRARFRVTFRPSRWEIEGDRDSNIPLTSEEMEIWIIPPGKKRKLEDPMKRLKLALLLEQSEDLFISGWLCVWAGKKDPDFNNRFLAVLIGNLGDIDRGRRPFLYELLRQASGQLFKSDVEWAKWWKARHVKKDAD
;
A
#
# COMPACT_ATOMS: atom_id res chain seq x y z
N MET A 1 -26.00 29.17 -53.15
CA MET A 1 -26.89 28.00 -53.34
C MET A 1 -26.21 27.13 -54.38
N GLY A 2 -25.85 25.85 -54.21
CA GLY A 2 -25.88 24.91 -53.11
C GLY A 2 -25.18 23.61 -53.54
N LYS A 3 -24.84 22.77 -52.56
CA LYS A 3 -24.64 21.32 -52.62
C LYS A 3 -23.54 20.77 -53.56
N ALA A 4 -22.42 20.36 -52.97
CA ALA A 4 -21.61 19.25 -53.44
C ALA A 4 -21.55 18.19 -52.34
N ALA A 5 -22.05 17.00 -52.65
CA ALA A 5 -22.02 15.82 -51.81
C ALA A 5 -21.55 14.63 -52.66
N PHE A 6 -20.74 13.77 -52.04
CA PHE A 6 -20.50 12.36 -52.35
C PHE A 6 -19.53 11.94 -53.47
N LEU A 7 -18.57 11.09 -53.04
CA LEU A 7 -17.70 10.08 -53.70
C LEU A 7 -16.20 10.33 -53.40
N ALA A 8 -15.38 9.40 -52.90
CA ALA A 8 -15.52 7.98 -52.66
C ALA A 8 -14.53 7.47 -51.59
N ILE A 9 -14.89 6.33 -51.02
CA ILE A 9 -14.11 5.43 -50.16
C ILE A 9 -13.33 4.49 -51.09
N LEU A 10 -12.10 4.08 -50.70
CA LEU A 10 -11.55 2.71 -50.74
C LEU A 10 -10.04 2.70 -51.09
N LEU A 11 -9.20 2.71 -50.06
CA LEU A 11 -7.84 2.17 -50.12
C LEU A 11 -7.75 0.97 -49.17
N GLY A 12 -7.26 -0.15 -49.71
CA GLY A 12 -7.10 -1.43 -49.04
C GLY A 12 -5.86 -1.52 -48.14
N PHE A 13 -5.96 -2.42 -47.16
CA PHE A 13 -4.87 -3.01 -46.35
C PHE A 13 -4.03 -4.02 -47.17
N PRO A 14 -2.95 -4.66 -46.63
CA PRO A 14 -1.95 -4.25 -45.62
C PRO A 14 -0.49 -4.50 -46.10
N GLY A 15 0.51 -4.00 -45.36
CA GLY A 15 1.92 -4.39 -45.53
C GLY A 15 2.76 -4.00 -44.32
N ALA A 16 2.95 -4.94 -43.40
CA ALA A 16 3.75 -4.78 -42.20
C ALA A 16 5.25 -4.90 -42.52
N LEU A 17 6.05 -3.93 -42.08
CA LEU A 17 7.49 -4.09 -41.88
C LEU A 17 7.83 -3.64 -40.47
N SER A 18 8.16 -4.63 -39.65
CA SER A 18 8.71 -4.52 -38.31
C SER A 18 10.19 -4.14 -38.37
N LEU A 19 10.57 -3.10 -37.63
CA LEU A 19 11.96 -2.87 -37.22
C LEU A 19 12.01 -2.74 -35.69
N PRO A 20 13.04 -3.32 -35.03
CA PRO A 20 13.05 -3.55 -33.58
C PRO A 20 13.65 -2.35 -32.83
N LEU A 21 12.95 -1.88 -31.80
CA LEU A 21 13.50 -0.94 -30.83
C LEU A 21 14.38 -1.70 -29.83
N ALA A 22 15.69 -1.59 -30.03
CA ALA A 22 16.71 -1.96 -29.08
C ALA A 22 16.75 -0.95 -27.92
N SER A 23 16.06 -1.24 -26.81
CA SER A 23 16.22 -0.48 -25.56
C SER A 23 15.86 -1.28 -24.29
N CYS A 24 16.10 -2.61 -24.28
CA CYS A 24 15.81 -3.47 -23.12
C CYS A 24 17.03 -4.08 -22.39
N ARG A 25 18.27 -3.68 -22.70
CA ARG A 25 19.47 -4.33 -22.13
C ARG A 25 20.02 -3.75 -20.83
N VAL A 26 19.48 -2.63 -20.33
CA VAL A 26 20.03 -1.98 -19.12
C VAL A 26 19.34 -2.46 -17.83
N LEU A 27 18.15 -3.08 -17.90
CA LEU A 27 17.39 -3.51 -16.72
C LEU A 27 17.65 -4.96 -16.26
N GLN A 28 18.37 -5.78 -17.04
CA GLN A 28 18.65 -7.18 -16.65
C GLN A 28 19.90 -7.37 -15.78
N ALA A 29 20.76 -6.35 -15.67
CA ALA A 29 22.01 -6.47 -14.91
C ALA A 29 21.85 -6.31 -13.38
N GLN A 30 20.64 -6.03 -12.90
CA GLN A 30 20.39 -5.75 -11.48
C GLN A 30 19.69 -6.91 -10.74
N GLU A 31 19.23 -7.95 -11.46
CA GLU A 31 18.53 -9.11 -10.86
C GLU A 31 19.46 -10.32 -10.53
N GLU A 32 20.71 -10.36 -11.01
CA GLU A 32 21.58 -11.53 -10.82
C GLU A 32 22.45 -11.52 -9.55
N LEU A 33 22.36 -10.49 -8.69
CA LEU A 33 23.21 -10.37 -7.49
C LEU A 33 22.59 -10.88 -6.18
N GLU A 34 21.31 -11.25 -6.16
CA GLU A 34 20.63 -11.64 -4.91
C GLU A 34 20.42 -13.16 -4.71
N LEU A 35 20.90 -14.01 -5.63
CA LEU A 35 20.72 -15.45 -5.54
C LEU A 35 22.06 -16.21 -5.44
N ARG A 36 22.69 -16.15 -4.25
CA ARG A 36 23.62 -17.21 -3.82
C ARG A 36 23.26 -17.69 -2.41
N PRO A 37 23.04 -19.01 -2.20
CA PRO A 37 22.81 -19.57 -0.87
C PRO A 37 24.13 -19.77 -0.13
N LEU A 38 24.24 -19.22 1.07
CA LEU A 38 25.34 -19.53 2.00
C LEU A 38 24.99 -20.75 2.86
N ARG A 39 25.92 -21.73 2.84
CA ARG A 39 25.98 -22.95 3.65
C ARG A 39 25.78 -22.68 5.15
N GLY A 40 25.07 -23.59 5.83
CA GLY A 40 24.97 -23.62 7.30
C GLY A 40 26.17 -24.26 8.01
N PRO A 41 26.13 -24.35 9.35
CA PRO A 41 26.74 -25.47 10.05
C PRO A 41 25.82 -26.16 11.06
N ALA A 42 26.12 -27.45 11.24
CA ALA A 42 25.48 -28.40 12.13
C ALA A 42 25.86 -28.20 13.61
N GLY A 43 25.03 -28.71 14.52
CA GLY A 43 25.36 -28.86 15.94
C GLY A 43 24.24 -29.47 16.77
N ALA A 44 24.24 -30.79 16.90
CA ALA A 44 23.37 -31.57 17.79
C ALA A 44 23.70 -31.33 19.27
N LYS A 45 22.71 -31.39 20.17
CA LYS A 45 22.88 -31.96 21.52
C LYS A 45 21.55 -32.37 22.19
N LYS A 46 21.67 -33.50 22.89
CA LYS A 46 20.69 -34.35 23.58
C LYS A 46 19.77 -33.62 24.57
N GLY A 47 18.53 -34.10 24.69
CA GLY A 47 17.48 -33.52 25.54
C GLY A 47 17.48 -33.96 27.02
N PRO A 48 16.43 -33.57 27.79
CA PRO A 48 16.24 -34.01 29.15
C PRO A 48 14.85 -34.65 29.34
N ASN A 49 14.65 -35.88 28.85
CA ASN A 49 13.59 -36.75 29.36
C ASN A 49 14.27 -37.65 30.40
N GLN A 50 14.17 -37.32 31.70
CA GLN A 50 14.25 -38.28 32.83
C GLN A 50 14.30 -37.69 34.25
N ARG A 51 14.40 -36.36 34.47
CA ARG A 51 14.49 -35.82 35.85
C ARG A 51 13.18 -35.38 36.49
N ALA A 52 12.08 -35.21 35.74
CA ALA A 52 10.85 -34.64 36.29
C ALA A 52 9.94 -35.65 37.03
N ALA A 53 10.19 -36.96 36.95
CA ALA A 53 9.28 -37.96 37.53
C ALA A 53 9.46 -38.15 39.06
N GLY A 54 10.55 -37.67 39.65
CA GLY A 54 10.92 -37.90 41.05
C GLY A 54 10.38 -36.87 42.06
N GLU A 55 10.14 -35.62 41.66
CA GLU A 55 9.73 -34.53 42.58
C GLU A 55 8.22 -34.33 42.71
N ILE A 56 7.40 -35.06 41.94
CA ILE A 56 5.93 -34.89 41.91
C ILE A 56 5.24 -35.59 43.12
N ALA A 57 5.96 -36.44 43.86
CA ALA A 57 5.38 -37.31 44.88
C ALA A 57 5.04 -36.63 46.22
N ASP A 58 5.56 -35.42 46.50
CA ASP A 58 5.47 -34.84 47.86
C ASP A 58 4.24 -33.93 48.09
N LYS A 59 3.42 -33.64 47.08
CA LYS A 59 2.22 -32.75 47.21
C LYS A 59 0.90 -33.34 46.73
N VAL A 60 0.92 -34.58 46.22
CA VAL A 60 -0.26 -35.33 45.82
C VAL A 60 -0.23 -36.64 46.57
N THR A 61 -1.31 -36.99 47.26
CA THR A 61 -1.33 -38.23 48.03
C THR A 61 -1.09 -39.44 47.10
N PRO A 62 -0.37 -40.49 47.57
CA PRO A 62 -0.06 -41.66 46.75
C PRO A 62 -1.30 -42.30 46.11
N GLU A 63 -2.42 -42.25 46.82
CA GLU A 63 -3.72 -42.72 46.33
C GLU A 63 -4.27 -41.88 45.17
N VAL A 64 -4.23 -40.55 45.27
CA VAL A 64 -4.69 -39.66 44.20
C VAL A 64 -3.76 -39.75 42.99
N SER A 65 -2.45 -39.86 43.22
CA SER A 65 -1.46 -40.07 42.15
C SER A 65 -1.69 -41.39 41.40
N GLN A 66 -2.01 -42.48 42.11
CA GLN A 66 -2.37 -43.76 41.48
C GLN A 66 -3.68 -43.68 40.68
N LEU A 67 -4.69 -42.95 41.19
CA LEU A 67 -5.96 -42.75 40.47
C LEU A 67 -5.74 -41.92 39.21
N ILE A 68 -4.92 -40.86 39.27
CA ILE A 68 -4.53 -40.05 38.10
C ILE A 68 -3.84 -40.92 37.05
N ARG A 69 -2.85 -41.74 37.44
CA ARG A 69 -2.16 -42.66 36.53
C ARG A 69 -3.12 -43.64 35.85
N LYS A 70 -4.10 -44.17 36.60
CA LYS A 70 -5.12 -45.09 36.06
C LYS A 70 -6.10 -44.39 35.09
N VAL A 71 -6.44 -43.12 35.34
CA VAL A 71 -7.26 -42.34 34.40
C VAL A 71 -6.50 -42.06 33.10
N LEU A 72 -5.19 -41.86 33.17
CA LEU A 72 -4.35 -41.59 32.01
C LEU A 72 -4.00 -42.85 31.19
N ALA A 73 -3.89 -44.01 31.83
CA ALA A 73 -3.48 -45.28 31.21
C ALA A 73 -4.45 -45.84 30.15
N GLY A 74 -5.67 -45.32 30.03
CA GLY A 74 -6.54 -45.52 28.85
C GLY A 74 -7.21 -46.89 28.71
N ARG A 75 -7.24 -47.74 29.75
CA ARG A 75 -8.09 -48.95 29.75
C ARG A 75 -9.48 -48.59 30.24
N ASP A 76 -10.49 -48.67 29.37
CA ASP A 76 -11.83 -48.09 29.59
C ASP A 76 -12.51 -48.45 30.93
N THR A 77 -12.36 -49.70 31.39
CA THR A 77 -12.98 -50.16 32.65
C THR A 77 -12.27 -49.61 33.88
N GLU A 78 -10.94 -49.63 33.89
CA GLU A 78 -10.11 -49.11 34.98
C GLU A 78 -10.16 -47.57 35.04
N GLN A 79 -10.21 -46.91 33.87
CA GLN A 79 -10.34 -45.47 33.75
C GLN A 79 -11.66 -44.98 34.34
N LYS A 80 -12.80 -45.60 33.96
CA LYS A 80 -14.12 -45.23 34.50
C LYS A 80 -14.21 -45.48 36.00
N ALA A 81 -13.63 -46.58 36.50
CA ALA A 81 -13.60 -46.87 37.93
C ALA A 81 -12.73 -45.86 38.72
N ALA A 82 -11.59 -45.45 38.18
CA ALA A 82 -10.72 -44.46 38.79
C ALA A 82 -11.36 -43.05 38.77
N GLU A 83 -11.99 -42.66 37.65
CA GLU A 83 -12.77 -41.42 37.54
C GLU A 83 -13.92 -41.41 38.56
N ALA A 84 -14.69 -42.49 38.68
CA ALA A 84 -15.79 -42.57 39.64
C ALA A 84 -15.30 -42.46 41.10
N LYS A 85 -14.12 -43.01 41.42
CA LYS A 85 -13.51 -42.87 42.75
C LYS A 85 -13.05 -41.43 43.02
N LEU A 86 -12.47 -40.76 42.03
CA LEU A 86 -12.12 -39.33 42.14
C LEU A 86 -13.39 -38.47 42.32
N ARG A 87 -14.47 -38.78 41.58
CA ARG A 87 -15.76 -38.09 41.69
C ARG A 87 -16.42 -38.26 43.06
N LYS A 88 -16.43 -39.47 43.61
CA LYS A 88 -16.95 -39.71 44.97
C LYS A 88 -16.20 -38.95 46.05
N ARG A 89 -14.91 -38.65 45.86
CA ARG A 89 -14.11 -37.88 46.83
C ARG A 89 -14.39 -36.36 46.75
N GLY A 90 -15.04 -35.90 45.69
CA GLY A 90 -15.57 -34.53 45.58
C GLY A 90 -14.50 -33.44 45.70
N LEU A 91 -14.87 -32.32 46.33
CA LEU A 91 -14.01 -31.13 46.48
C LEU A 91 -12.69 -31.38 47.21
N ARG A 92 -12.58 -32.45 48.02
CA ARG A 92 -11.37 -32.73 48.81
C ARG A 92 -10.14 -33.00 47.94
N VAL A 93 -10.34 -33.50 46.72
CA VAL A 93 -9.26 -33.90 45.80
C VAL A 93 -8.93 -32.81 44.77
N VAL A 94 -9.74 -31.74 44.71
CA VAL A 94 -9.57 -30.60 43.79
C VAL A 94 -8.21 -29.90 43.93
N PRO A 95 -7.70 -29.59 45.14
CA PRO A 95 -6.39 -28.95 45.30
C PRO A 95 -5.25 -29.82 44.77
N GLU A 96 -5.33 -31.14 44.99
CA GLU A 96 -4.32 -32.11 44.54
C GLU A 96 -4.33 -32.26 43.02
N LEU A 97 -5.52 -32.34 42.39
CA LEU A 97 -5.64 -32.38 40.93
C LEU A 97 -5.14 -31.09 40.26
N ARG A 98 -5.46 -29.92 40.83
CA ARG A 98 -4.97 -28.62 40.33
C ARG A 98 -3.46 -28.51 40.44
N THR A 99 -2.89 -28.97 41.56
CA THR A 99 -1.44 -28.98 41.77
C THR A 99 -0.76 -29.89 40.75
N TRP A 100 -1.33 -31.07 40.50
CA TRP A 100 -0.81 -32.00 39.50
C TRP A 100 -0.90 -31.45 38.07
N ILE A 101 -2.04 -30.87 37.67
CA ILE A 101 -2.24 -30.26 36.33
C ILE A 101 -1.21 -29.16 36.07
N ARG A 102 -0.96 -28.28 37.06
CA ARG A 102 0.01 -27.18 36.93
C ARG A 102 1.45 -27.66 36.75
N GLN A 103 1.78 -28.88 37.20
CA GLN A 103 3.14 -29.40 37.19
C GLN A 103 3.46 -30.25 35.96
N VAL A 104 2.47 -30.66 35.17
CA VAL A 104 2.68 -31.56 34.02
C VAL A 104 2.45 -30.83 32.70
N ALA A 105 3.53 -30.59 31.96
CA ALA A 105 3.48 -30.03 30.61
C ALA A 105 3.09 -31.11 29.59
N GLY A 106 1.78 -31.25 29.35
CA GLY A 106 1.20 -32.11 28.31
C GLY A 106 0.45 -33.34 28.86
N ASN A 107 -0.68 -33.67 28.22
CA ASN A 107 -1.58 -34.79 28.55
C ASN A 107 -2.40 -34.63 29.86
N ALA A 108 -2.66 -33.38 30.28
CA ALA A 108 -3.49 -33.06 31.46
C ALA A 108 -5.01 -33.02 31.17
N GLU A 109 -5.40 -33.00 29.89
CA GLU A 109 -6.78 -32.80 29.43
C GLU A 109 -7.77 -33.81 30.02
N LYS A 110 -7.40 -35.09 30.11
CA LYS A 110 -8.25 -36.12 30.73
C LYS A 110 -8.51 -35.85 32.21
N ILE A 111 -7.52 -35.33 32.93
CA ILE A 111 -7.64 -35.03 34.36
C ILE A 111 -8.39 -33.72 34.59
N GLU A 112 -8.22 -32.74 33.70
CA GLU A 112 -9.05 -31.52 33.67
C GLU A 112 -10.53 -31.84 33.44
N ILE A 113 -10.86 -32.77 32.55
CA ILE A 113 -12.25 -33.23 32.32
C ILE A 113 -12.83 -33.85 33.60
N VAL A 114 -12.06 -34.68 34.31
CA VAL A 114 -12.50 -35.25 35.60
C VAL A 114 -12.70 -34.17 36.64
N LEU A 115 -11.79 -33.19 36.73
CA LEU A 115 -11.91 -32.05 37.63
C LEU A 115 -13.18 -31.22 37.34
N ARG A 116 -13.49 -30.99 36.06
CA ARG A 116 -14.72 -30.29 35.64
C ARG A 116 -15.98 -31.05 36.05
N LYS A 117 -15.99 -32.38 35.88
CA LYS A 117 -17.12 -33.23 36.32
C LYS A 117 -17.32 -33.17 37.84
N ILE A 118 -16.23 -33.21 38.62
CA ILE A 118 -16.27 -33.07 40.08
C ILE A 118 -16.90 -31.73 40.50
N LEU A 119 -16.48 -30.63 39.87
CA LEU A 119 -17.00 -29.31 40.19
C LEU A 119 -18.46 -29.14 39.77
N LYS A 120 -18.87 -29.72 38.63
CA LYS A 120 -20.26 -29.73 38.18
C LYS A 120 -21.18 -30.54 39.11
N ASP A 121 -20.72 -31.71 39.57
CA ASP A 121 -21.49 -32.57 40.48
C ASP A 121 -21.78 -31.88 41.82
N VAL A 122 -20.93 -30.95 42.24
CA VAL A 122 -21.04 -30.27 43.54
C VAL A 122 -21.81 -28.95 43.44
N ALA A 123 -21.73 -28.24 42.31
CA ALA A 123 -22.38 -26.95 42.14
C ALA A 123 -23.89 -27.04 41.81
N GLY A 124 -24.36 -28.17 41.26
CA GLY A 124 -25.70 -28.28 40.70
C GLY A 124 -25.89 -27.39 39.47
N ASP A 125 -26.93 -27.63 38.67
CA ASP A 125 -27.19 -26.91 37.40
C ASP A 125 -27.57 -25.42 37.55
N GLN A 126 -27.25 -24.80 38.69
CA GLN A 126 -27.44 -23.36 38.92
C GLN A 126 -26.09 -22.65 39.01
N GLY A 127 -25.72 -22.07 37.88
CA GLY A 127 -24.57 -21.19 37.74
C GLY A 127 -23.62 -21.72 36.68
N GLU A 128 -23.59 -21.06 35.52
CA GLU A 128 -22.36 -20.96 34.74
C GLU A 128 -21.28 -20.47 35.70
N ILE A 129 -20.53 -21.41 36.29
CA ILE A 129 -19.29 -21.05 36.94
C ILE A 129 -18.39 -20.63 35.80
N ASP A 130 -18.23 -19.31 35.69
CA ASP A 130 -17.31 -18.63 34.80
C ASP A 130 -15.88 -19.11 35.13
N LEU A 131 -15.53 -20.28 34.58
CA LEU A 131 -14.26 -20.97 34.75
C LEU A 131 -13.47 -20.96 33.44
N VAL A 132 -13.72 -19.97 32.58
CA VAL A 132 -12.75 -19.64 31.52
C VAL A 132 -11.65 -18.79 32.16
N SER A 133 -10.85 -19.42 33.02
CA SER A 133 -9.52 -18.90 33.30
C SER A 133 -8.74 -18.93 31.98
N ARG A 134 -8.40 -17.75 31.48
CA ARG A 134 -7.33 -17.27 30.56
C ARG A 134 -6.24 -18.20 29.98
N GLU A 135 -6.31 -19.52 30.10
CA GLU A 135 -5.28 -20.48 29.71
C GLU A 135 -5.90 -21.75 29.09
N SER A 136 -6.94 -21.60 28.27
CA SER A 136 -7.23 -22.68 27.32
C SER A 136 -6.13 -22.65 26.24
N SER A 137 -5.48 -23.79 26.01
CA SER A 137 -4.46 -23.98 24.97
C SER A 137 -4.92 -23.47 23.59
N ALA A 138 -6.24 -23.54 23.33
CA ALA A 138 -6.86 -22.99 22.14
C ALA A 138 -6.84 -21.45 22.08
N GLY A 139 -7.10 -20.75 23.20
CA GLY A 139 -7.07 -19.29 23.27
C GLY A 139 -5.66 -18.75 23.01
N GLN A 140 -4.65 -19.30 23.70
CA GLN A 140 -3.24 -18.95 23.48
C GLN A 140 -2.79 -19.29 22.05
N PHE A 141 -3.25 -20.42 21.49
CA PHE A 141 -2.97 -20.77 20.11
C PHE A 141 -3.56 -19.76 19.12
N PHE A 142 -4.80 -19.30 19.31
CA PHE A 142 -5.41 -18.29 18.45
C PHE A 142 -4.78 -16.91 18.62
N GLU A 143 -4.35 -16.54 19.83
CA GLU A 143 -3.56 -15.32 20.07
C GLU A 143 -2.22 -15.37 19.32
N GLN A 144 -1.47 -16.47 19.44
CA GLN A 144 -0.21 -16.68 18.74
C GLN A 144 -0.41 -16.67 17.20
N LYS A 145 -1.47 -17.32 16.69
CA LYS A 145 -1.78 -17.31 15.26
C LYS A 145 -2.23 -15.94 14.76
N LEU A 146 -2.88 -15.13 15.60
CA LEU A 146 -3.21 -13.76 15.26
C LEU A 146 -1.94 -12.89 15.22
N GLU A 147 -0.99 -13.07 16.13
CA GLU A 147 0.32 -12.40 16.09
C GLU A 147 1.11 -12.79 14.83
N GLU A 148 1.18 -14.07 14.49
CA GLU A 148 1.78 -14.54 13.23
C GLU A 148 1.11 -13.91 12.00
N ALA A 149 -0.23 -13.82 12.00
CA ALA A 149 -0.97 -13.18 10.92
C ALA A 149 -0.67 -11.68 10.83
N GLN A 150 -0.50 -10.99 11.96
CA GLN A 150 -0.09 -9.58 11.99
C GLN A 150 1.33 -9.41 11.46
N GLY A 151 2.28 -10.26 11.87
CA GLY A 151 3.63 -10.27 11.33
C GLY A 151 3.62 -10.44 9.80
N HIS A 152 2.90 -11.43 9.28
CA HIS A 152 2.74 -11.61 7.84
C HIS A 152 2.13 -10.39 7.13
N PHE A 153 1.20 -9.69 7.79
CA PHE A 153 0.63 -8.46 7.25
C PHE A 153 1.66 -7.32 7.18
N GLU A 154 2.52 -7.18 8.19
CA GLU A 154 3.60 -6.18 8.23
C GLU A 154 4.68 -6.46 7.18
N TYR A 155 5.05 -7.73 6.99
CA TYR A 155 5.98 -8.19 5.94
C TYR A 155 5.38 -8.18 4.51
N GLY A 156 4.17 -7.66 4.32
CA GLY A 156 3.55 -7.51 3.00
C GLY A 156 2.82 -8.74 2.46
N ARG A 157 2.79 -9.86 3.20
CA ARG A 157 2.10 -11.12 2.82
C ARG A 157 0.61 -11.07 3.18
N HIS A 158 -0.11 -10.11 2.61
CA HIS A 158 -1.48 -9.74 3.00
C HIS A 158 -2.52 -10.87 2.81
N GLN A 159 -2.41 -11.71 1.77
CA GLN A 159 -3.34 -12.83 1.57
C GLN A 159 -3.21 -13.92 2.64
N LEU A 160 -1.98 -14.21 3.07
CA LEU A 160 -1.71 -15.22 4.08
C LEU A 160 -2.19 -14.74 5.45
N ALA A 161 -1.93 -13.47 5.79
CA ALA A 161 -2.48 -12.82 6.98
C ALA A 161 -4.02 -12.85 7.01
N ARG A 162 -4.68 -12.57 5.87
CA ARG A 162 -6.15 -12.62 5.74
C ARG A 162 -6.68 -14.03 5.99
N LYS A 163 -6.15 -15.03 5.29
CA LYS A 163 -6.62 -16.42 5.41
C LYS A 163 -6.44 -16.97 6.83
N MET A 164 -5.33 -16.62 7.49
CA MET A 164 -5.11 -17.00 8.89
C MET A 164 -6.14 -16.34 9.82
N ALA A 165 -6.41 -15.04 9.66
CA ALA A 165 -7.41 -14.35 10.47
C ALA A 165 -8.85 -14.84 10.20
N GLU A 166 -9.19 -15.19 8.95
CA GLU A 166 -10.48 -15.80 8.59
C GLU A 166 -10.64 -17.19 9.23
N ALA A 167 -9.59 -18.01 9.21
CA ALA A 167 -9.58 -19.32 9.84
C ALA A 167 -9.80 -19.23 11.35
N ILE A 168 -9.20 -18.26 12.04
CA ILE A 168 -9.42 -18.04 13.47
C ILE A 168 -10.89 -17.71 13.76
N VAL A 169 -11.51 -16.81 12.99
CA VAL A 169 -12.92 -16.42 13.17
C VAL A 169 -13.89 -17.57 12.88
N LEU A 170 -13.54 -18.46 11.95
CA LEU A 170 -14.35 -19.62 11.59
C LEU A 170 -14.25 -20.73 12.65
N LEU A 171 -13.06 -20.93 13.21
CA LEU A 171 -12.81 -21.96 14.23
C LEU A 171 -13.24 -21.55 15.65
N ASP A 172 -13.28 -20.26 15.96
CA ASP A 172 -13.78 -19.73 17.23
C ASP A 172 -14.74 -18.53 17.03
N PRO A 173 -16.03 -18.79 16.75
CA PRO A 173 -17.01 -17.75 16.49
C PRO A 173 -17.33 -16.84 17.68
N ALA A 174 -17.10 -17.33 18.90
CA ALA A 174 -17.34 -16.62 20.17
C ALA A 174 -16.09 -15.91 20.72
N SER A 175 -14.98 -15.97 19.98
CA SER A 175 -13.69 -15.44 20.42
C SER A 175 -13.71 -13.95 20.79
N PRO A 176 -13.06 -13.53 21.89
CA PRO A 176 -12.82 -12.12 22.19
C PRO A 176 -11.91 -11.45 21.12
N LEU A 177 -11.12 -12.22 20.38
CA LEU A 177 -10.20 -11.73 19.33
C LEU A 177 -10.89 -11.40 18.01
N ARG A 178 -12.19 -11.68 17.90
CA ARG A 178 -12.96 -11.54 16.66
C ARG A 178 -12.92 -10.13 16.08
N PHE A 179 -12.93 -9.11 16.95
CA PHE A 179 -12.80 -7.72 16.52
C PHE A 179 -11.45 -7.45 15.85
N LEU A 180 -10.35 -7.93 16.44
CA LEU A 180 -9.00 -7.77 15.92
C LEU A 180 -8.80 -8.54 14.62
N CYS A 181 -9.30 -9.78 14.54
CA CYS A 181 -9.27 -10.58 13.32
C CYS A 181 -10.05 -9.88 12.19
N ARG A 182 -11.27 -9.40 12.45
CA ARG A 182 -12.07 -8.64 11.46
C ARG A 182 -11.38 -7.37 11.02
N ARG A 183 -10.71 -6.65 11.93
CA ARG A 183 -9.93 -5.46 11.60
C ARG A 183 -8.73 -5.81 10.72
N LEU A 184 -8.03 -6.91 11.01
CA LEU A 184 -6.90 -7.38 10.21
C LEU A 184 -7.36 -7.85 8.83
N ILE A 185 -8.46 -8.61 8.74
CA ILE A 185 -9.08 -9.03 7.47
C ILE A 185 -9.42 -7.79 6.63
N ARG A 186 -10.10 -6.79 7.22
CA ARG A 186 -10.43 -5.55 6.54
C ARG A 186 -9.18 -4.83 6.03
N LYS A 187 -8.17 -4.65 6.89
CA LYS A 187 -6.89 -4.02 6.50
C LYS A 187 -6.13 -4.82 5.43
N ALA A 188 -6.14 -6.14 5.52
CA ALA A 188 -5.50 -7.05 4.57
C ALA A 188 -6.22 -7.04 3.22
N MET A 189 -7.55 -6.99 3.21
CA MET A 189 -8.35 -6.74 2.01
C MET A 189 -8.03 -5.37 1.40
N GLU A 190 -8.11 -4.30 2.20
CA GLU A 190 -7.80 -2.92 1.77
C GLU A 190 -6.39 -2.79 1.17
N ARG A 191 -5.40 -3.53 1.68
CA ARG A 191 -4.02 -3.52 1.17
C ARG A 191 -3.76 -4.51 0.02
N LYS A 192 -4.43 -5.67 -0.04
CA LYS A 192 -4.43 -6.60 -1.19
C LYS A 192 -4.83 -5.86 -2.48
N LEU A 193 -5.82 -4.97 -2.35
CA LEU A 193 -6.39 -4.19 -3.45
C LEU A 193 -5.45 -3.14 -4.03
N LYS A 194 -4.56 -2.57 -3.21
CA LYS A 194 -3.69 -1.46 -3.61
C LYS A 194 -2.32 -1.90 -4.12
N LYS A 195 -1.94 -3.19 -3.97
CA LYS A 195 -0.60 -3.68 -4.33
C LYS A 195 -0.57 -4.74 -5.43
N GLU A 196 -1.65 -5.47 -5.67
CA GLU A 196 -1.68 -6.56 -6.67
C GLU A 196 -2.05 -6.06 -8.08
N LEU A 197 -3.00 -5.13 -8.17
CA LEU A 197 -3.33 -4.41 -9.40
C LEU A 197 -2.93 -2.95 -9.24
N VAL A 198 -1.84 -2.57 -9.88
CA VAL A 198 -1.31 -1.20 -9.83
C VAL A 198 -1.95 -0.42 -10.96
N THR A 199 -2.57 0.71 -10.64
CA THR A 199 -3.13 1.61 -11.65
C THR A 199 -2.28 2.86 -11.78
N ARG A 200 -1.97 3.23 -13.02
CA ARG A 200 -1.07 4.34 -13.33
C ARG A 200 -1.65 5.16 -14.48
N ILE A 201 -1.34 6.44 -14.50
CA ILE A 201 -1.60 7.30 -15.64
C ILE A 201 -0.23 7.70 -16.20
N ASP A 202 -0.07 7.54 -17.51
CA ASP A 202 1.10 7.95 -18.26
C ASP A 202 0.73 9.05 -19.25
N ALA A 203 1.68 9.92 -19.52
CA ALA A 203 1.63 10.92 -20.58
C ALA A 203 2.86 10.73 -21.48
N ASP A 204 2.73 11.07 -22.76
CA ASP A 204 3.84 11.03 -23.70
C ASP A 204 4.94 12.06 -23.39
N ALA A 205 4.60 13.16 -22.70
CA ALA A 205 5.54 14.18 -22.27
C ALA A 205 5.15 14.77 -20.91
N LEU A 206 6.12 15.37 -20.21
CA LEU A 206 5.85 16.14 -19.00
C LEU A 206 5.36 17.57 -19.32
N VAL A 207 5.78 18.13 -20.46
CA VAL A 207 5.54 19.53 -20.84
C VAL A 207 4.76 19.60 -22.15
N TYR A 208 3.64 20.34 -22.13
CA TYR A 208 2.79 20.59 -23.29
C TYR A 208 2.59 22.07 -23.53
N GLU A 209 2.47 22.46 -24.80
CA GLU A 209 2.04 23.80 -25.17
C GLU A 209 0.53 23.91 -25.17
N VAL A 210 0.01 25.10 -24.86
CA VAL A 210 -1.43 25.34 -24.99
C VAL A 210 -1.86 25.10 -26.45
N GLY A 211 -2.88 24.26 -26.62
CA GLY A 211 -3.39 23.85 -27.92
C GLY A 211 -2.88 22.50 -28.40
N GLU A 212 -1.82 21.95 -27.78
CA GLU A 212 -1.44 20.55 -27.98
C GLU A 212 -2.48 19.60 -27.36
N ALA A 213 -2.68 18.44 -27.99
CA ALA A 213 -3.51 17.37 -27.44
C ALA A 213 -2.60 16.36 -26.74
N PRO A 214 -2.55 16.33 -25.40
CA PRO A 214 -1.71 15.38 -24.68
C PRO A 214 -2.23 13.96 -24.86
N GLN A 215 -1.35 13.01 -25.14
CA GLN A 215 -1.72 11.61 -25.17
C GLN A 215 -1.63 11.05 -23.76
N ILE A 216 -2.78 10.95 -23.09
CA ILE A 216 -2.87 10.45 -21.72
C ILE A 216 -3.37 9.00 -21.75
N LEU A 217 -2.58 8.08 -21.21
CA LEU A 217 -2.90 6.67 -21.13
C LEU A 217 -3.18 6.28 -19.68
N PHE A 218 -4.31 5.63 -19.44
CA PHE A 218 -4.58 4.93 -18.19
C PHE A 218 -4.15 3.48 -18.32
N ARG A 219 -3.36 2.99 -17.36
CA ARG A 219 -2.83 1.63 -17.35
C ARG A 219 -3.22 0.90 -16.08
N VAL A 220 -3.57 -0.37 -16.23
CA VAL A 220 -3.76 -1.32 -15.15
C VAL A 220 -2.71 -2.42 -15.31
N LEU A 221 -1.80 -2.53 -14.35
CA LEU A 221 -0.72 -3.50 -14.32
C LEU A 221 -1.02 -4.59 -13.30
N ASN A 222 -0.91 -5.83 -13.74
CA ASN A 222 -1.00 -6.97 -12.83
C ASN A 222 0.37 -7.26 -12.23
N LYS A 223 0.61 -6.77 -11.01
CA LYS A 223 1.81 -7.05 -10.21
C LYS A 223 1.60 -8.24 -9.27
N SER A 224 0.48 -8.96 -9.41
CA SER A 224 0.29 -10.22 -8.72
C SER A 224 1.04 -11.34 -9.45
N GLY A 225 1.50 -12.34 -8.71
CA GLY A 225 2.00 -13.59 -9.29
C GLY A 225 0.91 -14.48 -9.90
N LYS A 226 -0.30 -13.96 -10.12
CA LYS A 226 -1.51 -14.70 -10.47
C LYS A 226 -2.23 -14.07 -11.67
N VAL A 227 -3.16 -14.80 -12.28
CA VAL A 227 -3.99 -14.24 -13.36
C VAL A 227 -5.10 -13.38 -12.77
N ALA A 228 -5.18 -12.13 -13.23
CA ALA A 228 -6.27 -11.21 -12.92
C ALA A 228 -7.26 -11.13 -14.09
N ARG A 229 -8.55 -11.00 -13.79
CA ARG A 229 -9.59 -10.77 -14.80
C ARG A 229 -10.47 -9.62 -14.37
N PHE A 230 -10.88 -8.78 -15.30
CA PHE A 230 -11.88 -7.76 -15.03
C PHE A 230 -12.79 -7.53 -16.23
N GLU A 231 -14.03 -7.20 -15.93
CA GLU A 231 -15.05 -6.89 -16.91
C GLU A 231 -15.19 -5.38 -17.02
N VAL A 232 -15.15 -4.92 -18.27
CA VAL A 232 -15.31 -3.53 -18.64
C VAL A 232 -16.54 -3.43 -19.52
N LEU A 233 -17.57 -2.73 -19.04
CA LEU A 233 -18.75 -2.42 -19.83
C LEU A 233 -18.48 -1.19 -20.71
N GLN A 234 -19.05 -1.19 -21.92
CA GLN A 234 -19.02 -0.01 -22.77
C GLN A 234 -19.75 1.15 -22.08
N GLY A 235 -19.13 2.33 -22.02
CA GLY A 235 -19.69 3.51 -21.37
C GLY A 235 -18.74 4.14 -20.36
N VAL A 236 -19.29 4.65 -19.26
CA VAL A 236 -18.53 5.30 -18.17
C VAL A 236 -18.06 4.23 -17.19
N VAL A 237 -16.75 4.04 -17.10
CA VAL A 237 -16.11 2.97 -16.31
C VAL A 237 -15.35 3.51 -15.11
N GLY A 238 -15.48 4.81 -14.85
CA GLY A 238 -14.73 5.51 -13.83
C GLY A 238 -14.81 7.02 -13.99
N GLU A 239 -14.02 7.70 -13.19
CA GLU A 239 -13.95 9.16 -13.13
C GLU A 239 -12.49 9.61 -13.22
N LEU A 240 -12.23 10.55 -14.12
CA LEU A 240 -10.99 11.30 -14.19
C LEU A 240 -11.16 12.59 -13.38
N PHE A 241 -10.29 12.77 -12.40
CA PHE A 241 -10.19 13.98 -11.61
C PHE A 241 -8.97 14.76 -12.09
N ILE A 242 -9.17 16.02 -12.44
CA ILE A 242 -8.10 16.91 -12.88
C ILE A 242 -8.08 18.12 -11.94
N VAL A 243 -6.92 18.41 -11.36
CA VAL A 243 -6.69 19.61 -10.57
C VAL A 243 -5.72 20.50 -11.34
N PHE A 244 -6.14 21.71 -11.63
CA PHE A 244 -5.34 22.72 -12.29
C PHE A 244 -4.88 23.75 -11.28
N ASP A 245 -3.57 23.89 -11.15
CA ASP A 245 -2.94 24.99 -10.43
C ASP A 245 -2.41 25.98 -11.47
N LYS A 246 -3.08 27.12 -11.61
CA LYS A 246 -2.68 28.22 -12.49
C LYS A 246 -1.92 29.27 -11.70
N CYS A 247 -0.70 29.54 -12.13
CA CYS A 247 0.09 30.67 -11.66
C CYS A 247 0.06 31.75 -12.73
N LEU A 248 -0.45 32.93 -12.36
CA LEU A 248 -0.48 34.11 -13.22
C LEU A 248 0.73 35.00 -12.93
N PHE A 249 1.14 35.77 -13.93
CA PHE A 249 2.33 36.62 -13.85
C PHE A 249 2.21 37.81 -12.91
N ASP A 250 0.99 38.20 -12.55
CA ASP A 250 0.73 39.14 -11.45
C ASP A 250 0.96 38.52 -10.05
N GLY A 251 1.35 37.24 -9.99
CA GLY A 251 1.57 36.50 -8.75
C GLY A 251 0.30 35.89 -8.17
N SER A 252 -0.84 35.99 -8.85
CA SER A 252 -2.07 35.34 -8.40
C SER A 252 -2.08 33.84 -8.70
N HIS A 253 -2.72 33.10 -7.78
CA HIS A 253 -2.82 31.64 -7.82
C HIS A 253 -4.29 31.24 -7.90
N ILE A 254 -4.64 30.53 -8.96
CA ILE A 254 -6.00 30.05 -9.17
C ILE A 254 -5.95 28.52 -9.22
N THR A 255 -6.63 27.88 -8.28
CA THR A 255 -6.83 26.43 -8.28
C THR A 255 -8.27 26.13 -8.69
N TYR A 256 -8.45 25.26 -9.67
CA TYR A 256 -9.77 24.74 -10.01
C TYR A 256 -9.68 23.26 -10.34
N SER A 257 -10.78 22.54 -10.19
CA SER A 257 -10.83 21.10 -10.43
C SER A 257 -11.96 20.74 -11.37
N GLU A 258 -11.70 19.80 -12.26
CA GLU A 258 -12.68 19.23 -13.18
C GLU A 258 -12.83 17.73 -12.90
N ARG A 259 -14.05 17.22 -13.09
CA ARG A 259 -14.36 15.79 -13.05
C ARG A 259 -14.95 15.39 -14.38
N LEU A 260 -14.31 14.44 -15.04
CA LEU A 260 -14.72 13.95 -16.35
C LEU A 260 -15.02 12.45 -16.27
N PRO A 261 -16.06 11.95 -16.95
CA PRO A 261 -16.30 10.52 -17.01
C PRO A 261 -15.18 9.83 -17.81
N LEU A 262 -14.57 8.80 -17.24
CA LEU A 262 -13.64 7.93 -17.97
C LEU A 262 -14.46 7.03 -18.89
N ARG A 263 -14.35 7.25 -20.20
CA ARG A 263 -15.11 6.51 -21.21
C ARG A 263 -14.19 5.57 -21.99
N ILE A 264 -14.61 4.32 -22.11
CA ILE A 264 -13.93 3.35 -22.96
C ILE A 264 -14.70 3.23 -24.27
N LYS A 265 -13.99 3.46 -25.38
CA LYS A 265 -14.55 3.39 -26.75
C LYS A 265 -14.85 1.95 -27.18
N SER A 266 -14.21 0.97 -26.55
CA SER A 266 -14.37 -0.43 -26.89
C SER A 266 -15.70 -1.01 -26.39
N ARG A 267 -16.23 -2.00 -27.11
CA ARG A 267 -17.38 -2.81 -26.69
C ARG A 267 -17.03 -3.58 -25.40
N GLN A 268 -18.05 -4.14 -24.74
CA GLN A 268 -17.89 -4.95 -23.54
C GLN A 268 -16.74 -5.97 -23.70
N GLN A 269 -15.73 -5.88 -22.84
CA GLN A 269 -14.53 -6.71 -22.89
C GLN A 269 -14.28 -7.33 -21.52
N THR A 270 -14.11 -8.65 -21.51
CA THR A 270 -13.45 -9.35 -20.42
C THR A 270 -11.94 -9.25 -20.64
N VAL A 271 -11.27 -8.47 -19.81
CA VAL A 271 -9.81 -8.33 -19.85
C VAL A 271 -9.20 -9.41 -18.97
N VAL A 272 -8.24 -10.16 -19.53
CA VAL A 272 -7.48 -11.19 -18.81
C VAL A 272 -6.02 -10.76 -18.78
N LEU A 273 -5.51 -10.45 -17.59
CA LEU A 273 -4.13 -10.07 -17.35
C LEU A 273 -3.36 -11.22 -16.72
N LYS A 274 -2.36 -11.72 -17.44
CA LYS A 274 -1.32 -12.59 -16.88
C LYS A 274 -0.47 -11.80 -15.85
N PRO A 275 0.29 -12.49 -14.98
CA PRO A 275 1.30 -11.82 -14.16
C PRO A 275 2.20 -10.92 -15.00
N GLU A 276 2.51 -9.73 -14.49
CA GLU A 276 3.28 -8.66 -15.14
C GLU A 276 2.69 -8.07 -16.43
N ALA A 277 1.50 -8.51 -16.85
CA ALA A 277 0.83 -7.95 -18.02
C ALA A 277 0.11 -6.64 -17.68
N GLY A 278 0.01 -5.77 -18.69
CA GLY A 278 -0.71 -4.50 -18.62
C GLY A 278 -1.93 -4.47 -19.55
N TRP A 279 -2.95 -3.74 -19.13
CA TRP A 279 -4.03 -3.27 -19.99
C TRP A 279 -4.01 -1.73 -20.02
N GLU A 280 -4.26 -1.15 -21.18
CA GLU A 280 -4.14 0.28 -21.42
C GLU A 280 -5.40 0.84 -22.07
N CYS A 281 -5.77 2.06 -21.69
CA CYS A 281 -6.86 2.81 -22.28
C CYS A 281 -6.43 4.26 -22.50
N GLU A 282 -6.60 4.75 -23.71
CA GLU A 282 -6.42 6.16 -24.01
C GLU A 282 -7.56 7.00 -23.41
N ILE A 283 -7.19 8.06 -22.72
CA ILE A 283 -8.12 9.05 -22.19
C ILE A 283 -8.29 10.14 -23.26
N ASP A 284 -9.49 10.23 -23.83
CA ASP A 284 -9.86 11.29 -24.78
C ASP A 284 -10.06 12.61 -24.03
N TYR A 285 -8.94 13.25 -23.68
CA TYR A 285 -8.90 14.54 -22.99
C TYR A 285 -8.29 15.61 -23.89
N LYS A 286 -8.92 16.78 -23.92
CA LYS A 286 -8.41 17.95 -24.64
C LYS A 286 -8.18 19.07 -23.63
N LEU A 287 -6.99 19.67 -23.69
CA LEU A 287 -6.67 20.81 -22.85
C LEU A 287 -7.68 21.95 -23.10
N PRO A 288 -8.04 22.74 -22.07
CA PRO A 288 -8.96 23.86 -22.23
C PRO A 288 -8.36 24.87 -23.20
N LYS A 289 -9.13 25.28 -24.21
CA LYS A 289 -8.67 26.21 -25.26
C LYS A 289 -8.55 27.67 -24.77
N ASP A 290 -9.23 28.00 -23.67
CA ASP A 290 -9.41 29.38 -23.19
C ASP A 290 -8.38 29.80 -22.12
N LEU A 291 -7.23 29.11 -22.04
CA LEU A 291 -6.16 29.47 -21.10
C LEU A 291 -5.47 30.76 -21.58
N PRO A 292 -5.41 31.86 -20.79
CA PRO A 292 -4.80 33.12 -21.25
C PRO A 292 -3.31 32.95 -21.65
N LEU A 293 -3.04 33.07 -22.95
CA LEU A 293 -1.92 32.43 -23.66
C LEU A 293 -0.50 33.03 -23.53
N ARG A 294 -0.23 34.03 -22.68
CA ARG A 294 1.10 34.70 -22.67
C ARG A 294 1.79 34.84 -21.32
N LYS A 295 1.14 34.50 -20.21
CA LYS A 295 1.73 34.74 -18.88
C LYS A 295 1.32 33.74 -17.81
N ILE A 296 1.19 32.48 -18.19
CA ILE A 296 0.69 31.42 -17.30
C ILE A 296 1.66 30.25 -17.30
N ALA A 297 2.00 29.79 -16.12
CA ALA A 297 2.44 28.41 -15.91
C ALA A 297 1.26 27.67 -15.31
N CYS A 298 0.84 26.56 -15.92
CA CYS A 298 -0.25 25.74 -15.40
C CYS A 298 0.24 24.33 -15.13
N ARG A 299 -0.04 23.83 -13.93
CA ARG A 299 0.18 22.44 -13.56
C ARG A 299 -1.16 21.73 -13.55
N ALA A 300 -1.29 20.67 -14.34
CA ALA A 300 -2.45 19.80 -14.32
C ALA A 300 -2.09 18.47 -13.67
N ARG A 301 -2.82 18.09 -12.63
CA ARG A 301 -2.66 16.83 -11.90
C ARG A 301 -3.86 15.94 -12.16
N PHE A 302 -3.60 14.75 -12.68
CA PHE A 302 -4.58 13.75 -13.08
C PHE A 302 -4.62 12.63 -12.07
N ARG A 303 -5.83 12.22 -11.69
CA ARG A 303 -6.09 11.02 -10.90
C ARG A 303 -7.30 10.30 -11.48
N VAL A 304 -7.19 9.00 -11.68
CA VAL A 304 -8.29 8.18 -12.18
C VAL A 304 -8.83 7.32 -11.05
N THR A 305 -10.15 7.27 -10.93
CA THR A 305 -10.85 6.24 -10.16
C THR A 305 -11.55 5.31 -11.13
N PHE A 306 -10.99 4.13 -11.31
CA PHE A 306 -11.50 3.08 -12.18
C PHE A 306 -12.46 2.16 -11.41
N ARG A 307 -13.65 1.94 -11.97
CA ARG A 307 -14.75 1.15 -11.40
C ARG A 307 -15.15 0.06 -12.40
N PRO A 308 -14.39 -1.04 -12.50
CA PRO A 308 -14.80 -2.18 -13.32
C PRO A 308 -16.09 -2.79 -12.76
N SER A 309 -16.95 -3.33 -13.63
CA SER A 309 -18.22 -3.96 -13.20
C SER A 309 -17.97 -5.20 -12.34
N ARG A 310 -16.83 -5.88 -12.59
CA ARG A 310 -16.37 -7.04 -11.85
C ARG A 310 -14.88 -7.23 -12.05
N TRP A 311 -14.18 -7.73 -11.05
CA TRP A 311 -12.83 -8.26 -11.22
C TRP A 311 -12.53 -9.40 -10.24
N GLU A 312 -11.54 -10.23 -10.58
CA GLU A 312 -11.13 -11.41 -9.81
C GLU A 312 -9.62 -11.68 -9.99
N ILE A 313 -8.98 -12.26 -8.98
CA ILE A 313 -7.62 -12.82 -9.06
C ILE A 313 -7.71 -14.29 -8.64
N GLU A 314 -7.43 -15.22 -9.57
CA GLU A 314 -7.51 -16.68 -9.35
C GLU A 314 -8.77 -17.17 -8.59
N GLY A 315 -9.95 -16.66 -8.96
CA GLY A 315 -11.23 -17.11 -8.38
C GLY A 315 -11.58 -16.51 -7.02
N ASP A 316 -10.70 -15.71 -6.42
CA ASP A 316 -11.03 -14.85 -5.29
C ASP A 316 -11.84 -13.66 -5.83
N ARG A 317 -13.17 -13.79 -5.79
CA ARG A 317 -14.11 -12.79 -6.30
C ARG A 317 -14.18 -11.61 -5.33
N ASP A 318 -13.38 -10.58 -5.59
CA ASP A 318 -13.51 -9.29 -4.91
C ASP A 318 -14.41 -8.38 -5.77
N SER A 319 -15.70 -8.31 -5.44
CA SER A 319 -16.67 -7.53 -6.19
C SER A 319 -16.64 -6.04 -5.84
N ASN A 320 -16.53 -5.19 -6.88
CA ASN A 320 -16.85 -3.76 -6.93
C ASN A 320 -15.94 -2.74 -6.24
N ILE A 321 -14.71 -3.10 -5.86
CA ILE A 321 -13.82 -2.13 -5.21
C ILE A 321 -13.19 -1.22 -6.27
N PRO A 322 -13.35 0.12 -6.17
CA PRO A 322 -12.72 1.07 -7.08
C PRO A 322 -11.19 1.02 -6.95
N LEU A 323 -10.50 1.03 -8.09
CA LEU A 323 -9.05 1.21 -8.15
C LEU A 323 -8.74 2.68 -8.38
N THR A 324 -7.85 3.25 -7.58
CA THR A 324 -7.44 4.65 -7.70
C THR A 324 -5.98 4.72 -8.11
N SER A 325 -5.69 5.50 -9.14
CA SER A 325 -4.33 5.70 -9.62
C SER A 325 -3.54 6.64 -8.70
N GLU A 326 -2.22 6.56 -8.79
CA GLU A 326 -1.35 7.63 -8.34
C GLU A 326 -1.61 8.92 -9.14
N GLU A 327 -1.24 10.07 -8.56
CA GLU A 327 -1.31 11.35 -9.25
C GLU A 327 -0.22 11.42 -10.32
N MET A 328 -0.63 11.62 -11.57
CA MET A 328 0.26 12.00 -12.66
C MET A 328 0.17 13.51 -12.85
N GLU A 329 1.27 14.17 -13.18
CA GLU A 329 1.28 15.60 -13.47
C GLU A 329 1.83 15.88 -14.86
N ILE A 330 1.28 16.90 -15.49
CA ILE A 330 1.86 17.55 -16.68
C ILE A 330 1.91 19.05 -16.44
N TRP A 331 2.80 19.73 -17.15
CA TRP A 331 2.94 21.17 -17.15
C TRP A 331 2.51 21.73 -18.50
N ILE A 332 1.65 22.72 -18.46
CA ILE A 332 1.11 23.41 -19.62
C ILE A 332 1.74 24.81 -19.66
N ILE A 333 2.39 25.11 -20.77
CA ILE A 333 3.16 26.34 -20.99
C ILE A 333 2.67 27.09 -22.23
N PRO A 334 3.01 28.38 -22.38
CA PRO A 334 2.69 29.15 -23.58
C PRO A 334 3.29 28.54 -24.86
N PRO A 335 2.66 28.79 -26.03
CA PRO A 335 3.10 28.23 -27.31
C PRO A 335 4.49 28.75 -27.74
N GLY A 336 5.27 27.92 -28.42
CA GLY A 336 6.61 28.21 -28.93
C GLY A 336 7.72 28.19 -27.86
N LYS A 337 7.47 27.68 -26.66
CA LYS A 337 8.41 27.69 -25.52
C LYS A 337 8.86 26.28 -25.09
N LYS A 338 8.27 25.19 -25.61
CA LYS A 338 8.53 23.79 -25.21
C LYS A 338 9.99 23.38 -25.25
N ARG A 339 10.65 23.54 -26.40
CA ARG A 339 12.09 23.22 -26.55
C ARG A 339 12.99 23.98 -25.58
N LYS A 340 12.57 25.18 -25.16
CA LYS A 340 13.36 26.03 -24.24
C LYS A 340 13.17 25.63 -22.77
N LEU A 341 12.16 24.83 -22.45
CA LEU A 341 11.71 24.55 -21.08
C LEU A 341 11.76 23.05 -20.72
N GLU A 342 12.33 22.20 -21.59
CA GLU A 342 12.67 20.81 -21.25
C GLU A 342 13.65 20.72 -20.07
N ASP A 343 14.59 21.67 -19.97
CA ASP A 343 15.42 21.88 -18.78
C ASP A 343 15.05 23.22 -18.12
N PRO A 344 14.10 23.22 -17.16
CA PRO A 344 13.62 24.45 -16.54
C PRO A 344 14.73 25.15 -15.74
N MET A 345 15.69 24.42 -15.18
CA MET A 345 16.80 25.00 -14.40
C MET A 345 17.77 25.76 -15.30
N LYS A 346 18.14 25.18 -16.44
CA LYS A 346 18.99 25.87 -17.42
C LYS A 346 18.29 27.11 -17.96
N ARG A 347 16.98 27.03 -18.23
CA ARG A 347 16.22 28.18 -18.71
C ARG A 347 16.11 29.28 -17.67
N LEU A 348 15.91 28.93 -16.40
CA LEU A 348 15.88 29.86 -15.29
C LEU A 348 17.18 30.66 -15.19
N LYS A 349 18.33 29.98 -15.18
CA LYS A 349 19.64 30.65 -15.12
C LYS A 349 19.85 31.63 -16.27
N LEU A 350 19.49 31.23 -17.49
CA LEU A 350 19.55 32.12 -18.66
C LEU A 350 18.58 33.30 -18.54
N ALA A 351 17.38 33.08 -18.00
CA ALA A 351 16.39 34.14 -17.84
C ALA A 351 16.79 35.14 -16.75
N LEU A 352 17.47 34.70 -15.70
CA LEU A 352 18.09 35.56 -14.69
C LEU A 352 19.20 36.42 -15.31
N LEU A 353 20.12 35.79 -16.05
CA LEU A 353 21.26 36.48 -16.69
C LEU A 353 20.83 37.48 -17.76
N LEU A 354 19.86 37.11 -18.61
CA LEU A 354 19.38 37.94 -19.72
C LEU A 354 18.19 38.82 -19.33
N GLU A 355 17.82 38.81 -18.05
CA GLU A 355 16.71 39.59 -17.52
C GLU A 355 15.38 39.38 -18.27
N GLN A 356 15.09 38.14 -18.69
CA GLN A 356 13.87 37.79 -19.42
C GLN A 356 12.73 37.45 -18.47
N SER A 357 11.91 38.44 -18.09
CA SER A 357 10.87 38.30 -17.07
C SER A 357 9.88 37.17 -17.33
N GLU A 358 9.41 36.98 -18.57
CA GLU A 358 8.45 35.92 -18.91
C GLU A 358 9.06 34.53 -18.73
N ASP A 359 10.28 34.34 -19.20
CA ASP A 359 10.96 33.05 -19.09
C ASP A 359 11.38 32.76 -17.65
N LEU A 360 11.78 33.80 -16.89
CA LEU A 360 12.03 33.71 -15.45
C LEU A 360 10.75 33.26 -14.72
N PHE A 361 9.61 33.82 -15.09
CA PHE A 361 8.32 33.46 -14.51
C PHE A 361 7.96 31.99 -14.76
N ILE A 362 7.97 31.57 -16.04
CA ILE A 362 7.56 30.22 -16.40
C ILE A 362 8.55 29.19 -15.83
N SER A 363 9.84 29.36 -16.10
CA SER A 363 10.87 28.41 -15.63
C SER A 363 10.98 28.35 -14.12
N GLY A 364 10.74 29.46 -13.41
CA GLY A 364 10.70 29.51 -11.95
C GLY A 364 9.61 28.61 -11.38
N TRP A 365 8.38 28.71 -11.89
CA TRP A 365 7.28 27.83 -11.45
C TRP A 365 7.51 26.36 -11.80
N LEU A 366 8.03 26.07 -13.00
CA LEU A 366 8.39 24.70 -13.36
C LEU A 366 9.44 24.13 -12.40
N CYS A 367 10.45 24.92 -12.01
CA CYS A 367 11.45 24.51 -11.02
C CYS A 367 10.86 24.28 -9.63
N VAL A 368 9.92 25.13 -9.18
CA VAL A 368 9.19 24.91 -7.91
C VAL A 368 8.47 23.57 -7.93
N TRP A 369 7.80 23.22 -9.04
CA TRP A 369 7.08 21.96 -9.14
C TRP A 369 8.02 20.75 -9.23
N ALA A 370 9.09 20.84 -10.01
CA ALA A 370 10.13 19.82 -10.08
C ALA A 370 10.77 19.56 -8.70
N GLY A 371 11.11 20.62 -7.98
CA GLY A 371 11.72 20.55 -6.64
C GLY A 371 10.84 19.93 -5.56
N LYS A 372 9.51 19.85 -5.76
CA LYS A 372 8.62 19.13 -4.82
C LYS A 372 8.83 17.63 -4.84
N LYS A 373 9.35 17.07 -5.94
CA LYS A 373 9.61 15.64 -6.11
C LYS A 373 11.07 15.26 -5.86
N ASP A 374 12.00 16.20 -6.10
CA ASP A 374 13.44 15.99 -5.98
C ASP A 374 14.06 17.02 -5.01
N PRO A 375 14.43 16.60 -3.77
CA PRO A 375 15.05 17.48 -2.78
C PRO A 375 16.39 18.08 -3.24
N ASP A 376 17.19 17.35 -4.01
CA ASP A 376 18.50 17.83 -4.47
C ASP A 376 18.35 18.84 -5.60
N PHE A 377 17.39 18.63 -6.49
CA PHE A 377 16.97 19.65 -7.44
C PHE A 377 16.47 20.91 -6.71
N ASN A 378 15.64 20.75 -5.68
CA ASN A 378 15.13 21.88 -4.91
C ASN A 378 16.25 22.67 -4.22
N ASN A 379 17.25 21.98 -3.66
CA ASN A 379 18.41 22.63 -3.04
C ASN A 379 19.22 23.43 -4.09
N ARG A 380 19.47 22.86 -5.27
CA ARG A 380 20.13 23.58 -6.37
C ARG A 380 19.32 24.79 -6.83
N PHE A 381 17.99 24.66 -6.91
CA PHE A 381 17.09 25.74 -7.29
C PHE A 381 17.14 26.89 -6.29
N LEU A 382 17.03 26.60 -5.00
CA LEU A 382 17.13 27.59 -3.92
C LEU A 382 18.50 28.30 -3.95
N ALA A 383 19.59 27.56 -4.15
CA ALA A 383 20.93 28.14 -4.27
C ALA A 383 21.02 29.15 -5.42
N VAL A 384 20.43 28.82 -6.59
CA VAL A 384 20.38 29.73 -7.75
C VAL A 384 19.59 30.99 -7.41
N LEU A 385 18.39 30.87 -6.85
CA LEU A 385 17.57 32.03 -6.52
C LEU A 385 18.25 32.95 -5.50
N ILE A 386 18.79 32.38 -4.41
CA ILE A 386 19.45 33.15 -3.35
C ILE A 386 20.72 33.81 -3.86
N GLY A 387 21.50 33.11 -4.69
CA GLY A 387 22.73 33.64 -5.28
C GLY A 387 22.49 34.85 -6.20
N ASN A 388 21.29 34.99 -6.78
CA ASN A 388 20.96 36.07 -7.70
C ASN A 388 20.10 37.19 -7.05
N LEU A 389 19.78 37.13 -5.76
CA LEU A 389 18.96 38.17 -5.10
C LEU A 389 19.60 39.57 -5.16
N GLY A 390 20.93 39.64 -5.11
CA GLY A 390 21.68 40.91 -5.16
C GLY A 390 21.69 41.58 -6.52
N ASP A 391 21.68 40.77 -7.59
CA ASP A 391 21.91 41.22 -8.97
C ASP A 391 20.61 41.56 -9.72
N ILE A 392 19.45 41.30 -9.10
CA ILE A 392 18.16 41.47 -9.74
C ILE A 392 17.52 42.82 -9.41
N ASP A 393 16.96 43.44 -10.45
CA ASP A 393 16.10 44.62 -10.39
C ASP A 393 15.07 44.58 -9.27
N ARG A 394 14.91 45.71 -8.58
CA ARG A 394 13.95 45.87 -7.46
C ARG A 394 12.52 45.48 -7.83
N GLY A 395 12.11 45.68 -9.08
CA GLY A 395 10.77 45.31 -9.57
C GLY A 395 10.50 43.81 -9.64
N ARG A 396 11.54 42.96 -9.65
CA ARG A 396 11.42 41.50 -9.82
C ARG A 396 11.64 40.72 -8.53
N ARG A 397 12.26 41.33 -7.51
CA ARG A 397 12.48 40.71 -6.20
C ARG A 397 11.22 40.13 -5.55
N PRO A 398 10.04 40.78 -5.60
CA PRO A 398 8.82 40.19 -5.04
C PRO A 398 8.50 38.81 -5.63
N PHE A 399 8.75 38.62 -6.93
CA PHE A 399 8.54 37.35 -7.58
C PHE A 399 9.56 36.28 -7.13
N LEU A 400 10.84 36.63 -6.99
CA LEU A 400 11.83 35.68 -6.45
C LEU A 400 11.51 35.27 -5.01
N TYR A 401 11.05 36.21 -4.17
CA TYR A 401 10.62 35.88 -2.82
C TYR A 401 9.45 34.91 -2.82
N GLU A 402 8.50 35.05 -3.75
CA GLU A 402 7.41 34.09 -3.88
C GLU A 402 7.92 32.72 -4.34
N LEU A 403 8.83 32.64 -5.31
CA LEU A 403 9.46 31.37 -5.69
C LEU A 403 10.22 30.72 -4.54
N LEU A 404 11.01 31.50 -3.79
CA LEU A 404 11.75 31.05 -2.61
C LEU A 404 10.80 30.52 -1.53
N ARG A 405 9.71 31.24 -1.28
CA ARG A 405 8.66 30.84 -0.34
C ARG A 405 8.02 29.52 -0.76
N GLN A 406 7.67 29.37 -2.03
CA GLN A 406 7.00 28.16 -2.53
C GLN A 406 7.91 26.93 -2.55
N ALA A 407 9.21 27.13 -2.77
CA ALA A 407 10.20 26.05 -2.75
C ALA A 407 10.69 25.67 -1.34
N SER A 408 10.77 26.63 -0.42
CA SER A 408 11.30 26.41 0.93
C SER A 408 10.22 26.23 2.00
N GLY A 409 8.99 26.69 1.75
CA GLY A 409 7.92 26.82 2.75
C GLY A 409 8.14 27.94 3.77
N GLN A 410 9.20 28.74 3.63
CA GLN A 410 9.54 29.83 4.56
C GLN A 410 9.03 31.18 4.07
N LEU A 411 8.80 32.11 4.99
CA LEU A 411 8.36 33.46 4.68
C LEU A 411 9.35 34.48 5.26
N PHE A 412 10.19 35.04 4.39
CA PHE A 412 11.13 36.11 4.73
C PHE A 412 10.87 37.34 3.86
N LYS A 413 11.16 38.52 4.41
CA LYS A 413 10.83 39.82 3.79
C LYS A 413 12.06 40.53 3.22
N SER A 414 13.27 40.02 3.47
CA SER A 414 14.51 40.64 3.01
C SER A 414 15.55 39.65 2.48
N ASP A 415 16.40 40.12 1.58
CA ASP A 415 17.54 39.38 1.04
C ASP A 415 18.47 38.87 2.17
N VAL A 416 18.65 39.69 3.22
CA VAL A 416 19.50 39.37 4.38
C VAL A 416 18.92 38.19 5.16
N GLU A 417 17.60 38.16 5.37
CA GLU A 417 16.93 37.04 6.05
C GLU A 417 17.07 35.75 5.24
N TRP A 418 16.84 35.80 3.92
CA TRP A 418 17.02 34.66 3.03
C TRP A 418 18.46 34.13 3.04
N ALA A 419 19.45 35.02 2.96
CA ALA A 419 20.86 34.65 2.97
C ALA A 419 21.29 34.06 4.33
N LYS A 420 20.81 34.62 5.44
CA LYS A 420 21.08 34.09 6.79
C LYS A 420 20.49 32.70 6.97
N TRP A 421 19.22 32.52 6.58
CA TRP A 421 18.56 31.22 6.64
C TRP A 421 19.31 30.17 5.82
N TRP A 422 19.72 30.51 4.59
CA TRP A 422 20.46 29.60 3.72
C TRP A 422 21.79 29.14 4.34
N LYS A 423 22.55 30.07 4.92
CA LYS A 423 23.83 29.76 5.59
C LYS A 423 23.66 28.91 6.85
N ALA A 424 22.56 29.11 7.60
CA ALA A 424 22.25 28.36 8.80
C ALA A 424 21.66 26.96 8.51
N ARG A 425 21.23 26.72 7.27
CA ARG A 425 20.59 25.47 6.88
C ARG A 425 21.64 24.36 6.77
N HIS A 426 21.65 23.44 7.74
CA HIS A 426 22.38 22.18 7.61
C HIS A 426 21.72 21.35 6.49
N VAL A 427 22.36 21.31 5.32
CA VAL A 427 22.07 20.24 4.35
C VAL A 427 22.60 18.97 5.00
N LYS A 428 21.72 18.13 5.54
CA LYS A 428 22.09 16.75 5.87
C LYS A 428 22.58 16.11 4.58
N LYS A 429 23.90 15.94 4.46
CA LYS A 429 24.49 14.90 3.63
C LYS A 429 24.21 13.58 4.36
N ASP A 430 23.02 13.03 4.19
CA ASP A 430 22.82 11.60 4.44
C ASP A 430 23.40 10.92 3.18
N ALA A 431 24.65 10.45 3.24
CA ALA A 431 25.06 9.10 3.64
C ALA A 431 24.66 8.08 2.55
N ASP A 432 25.71 7.54 1.91
CA ASP A 432 25.69 6.53 0.83
C ASP A 432 24.77 5.34 1.09
#